data_AF-A0A550H6U8-F1
#
_entry.id   AF-A0A550H6U8-F1
#
_cell.length_a   1.000
_cell.length_b   1.000
_cell.length_c   1.000
_cell.angle_alpha   90.00
_cell.angle_beta   90.00
_cell.angle_gamma   90.00
#
_symmetry.space_group_name_H-M   'P 1'
#
loop_
_entity.id
_entity.type
_entity.pdbx_description
1 polymer ?
#
loop_
_entity_poly.entity_id
_entity_poly.type
_entity_poly.pdbx_seq_one_letter_code
_entity_poly.pdbx_strand_id
1 'polypeptide(L)'
;VFIELYTSILPCFSMQRFEAFVNKQIHVVSRHDLEEEGGRVLLKAAEKGKAVFLIPGDPFIATTHVALRIEARKRGVKTRIVHGASVMSAIIGLSGLHNYKFGKTVTIPFPENFSETPYNVIAQNKKLGLHTLCLLDIKTDEKRFLSISEALMLLLEIEQKRKEGVITQDTIAVGVTRAGSKAPTLKADFVKDIVKFDFGDPPQSLIFPGDLHFMEAEALVTLAGAPERLKRLGK
;
A
#
# COMPACT_ATOMS: atom_id res chain seq x y z
N VAL A 1 18.94 17.98 4.78
CA VAL A 1 18.08 16.77 4.89
C VAL A 1 17.05 16.88 3.79
N PHE A 2 16.73 15.78 3.11
CA PHE A 2 15.77 15.73 2.01
C PHE A 2 14.59 14.85 2.41
N ILE A 3 13.40 15.15 1.91
CA ILE A 3 12.20 14.35 2.11
C ILE A 3 11.36 14.34 0.84
N GLU A 4 10.78 13.20 0.49
CA GLU A 4 9.66 13.17 -0.44
C GLU A 4 8.37 12.83 0.30
N LEU A 5 7.24 13.30 -0.22
CA LEU A 5 5.91 13.11 0.38
C LEU A 5 4.89 12.67 -0.69
N TYR A 6 5.35 12.11 -1.81
CA TYR A 6 4.51 11.75 -2.95
C TYR A 6 4.25 10.24 -3.05
N THR A 7 5.12 9.41 -2.47
CA THR A 7 4.93 7.95 -2.47
C THR A 7 3.97 7.45 -1.41
N SER A 8 3.68 8.26 -0.39
CA SER A 8 2.64 7.98 0.59
C SER A 8 2.20 9.25 1.32
N ILE A 9 1.09 9.14 2.05
CA ILE A 9 0.57 10.18 2.93
C ILE A 9 0.99 9.84 4.36
N LEU A 10 1.44 10.85 5.12
CA LEU A 10 1.62 10.75 6.57
C LEU A 10 0.48 11.51 7.26
N PRO A 11 -0.56 10.82 7.77
CA PRO A 11 -1.65 11.48 8.49
C PRO A 11 -1.10 12.32 9.65
N CYS A 12 -1.62 13.54 9.81
CA CYS A 12 -1.23 14.48 10.86
C CYS A 12 0.26 14.93 10.83
N PHE A 13 0.98 14.69 9.73
CA PHE A 13 2.35 15.18 9.59
C PHE A 13 2.39 16.69 9.41
N SER A 14 3.31 17.34 10.10
CA SER A 14 3.56 18.78 10.00
C SER A 14 5.05 19.00 9.78
N MET A 15 5.38 19.59 8.62
CA MET A 15 6.77 19.91 8.27
C MET A 15 7.41 20.81 9.34
N GLN A 16 6.70 21.84 9.77
CA GLN A 16 7.18 22.80 10.78
C GLN A 16 7.53 22.11 12.11
N ARG A 17 6.66 21.24 12.62
CA ARG A 17 6.92 20.50 13.87
C ARG A 17 8.09 19.54 13.71
N PHE A 18 8.20 18.91 12.54
CA PHE A 18 9.27 17.96 12.26
C PHE A 18 10.62 18.65 12.12
N GLU A 19 10.71 19.77 11.40
CA GLU A 19 11.92 20.61 11.32
C GLU A 19 12.39 21.11 12.68
N ALA A 20 11.45 21.56 13.52
CA ALA A 20 11.74 21.95 14.91
C ALA A 20 12.29 20.79 15.74
N PHE A 21 11.73 19.58 15.57
CA PHE A 21 12.19 18.38 16.27
C PHE A 21 13.59 17.93 15.82
N VAL A 22 13.86 17.90 14.52
CA VAL A 22 15.17 17.48 14.00
C VAL A 22 16.24 18.57 14.09
N ASN A 23 15.84 19.82 14.37
CA ASN A 23 16.69 21.00 14.39
C ASN A 23 17.56 21.13 13.12
N LYS A 24 16.92 20.90 11.96
CA LYS A 24 17.52 20.95 10.63
C LYS A 24 16.47 21.41 9.63
N GLN A 25 16.90 22.22 8.65
CA GLN A 25 16.08 22.52 7.48
C GLN A 25 15.89 21.27 6.61
N ILE A 26 14.66 21.03 6.21
CA ILE A 26 14.26 19.90 5.40
C ILE A 26 13.88 20.40 4.00
N HIS A 27 14.51 19.82 2.99
CA HIS A 27 14.29 20.15 1.59
C HIS A 27 13.33 19.11 1.00
N VAL A 28 12.14 19.55 0.61
CA VAL A 28 11.19 18.68 -0.09
C VAL A 28 11.68 18.46 -1.52
N VAL A 29 11.71 17.21 -1.96
CA VAL A 29 12.04 16.81 -3.34
C VAL A 29 10.81 16.19 -3.97
N SER A 30 10.52 16.61 -5.21
CA SER A 30 9.38 16.17 -5.99
C SER A 30 9.65 14.86 -6.72
N ARG A 31 8.60 14.25 -7.28
CA ARG A 31 8.73 13.11 -8.20
C ARG A 31 9.64 13.46 -9.39
N HIS A 32 9.46 14.64 -9.98
CA HIS A 32 10.31 15.12 -11.07
C HIS A 32 11.78 15.20 -10.65
N ASP A 33 12.08 15.73 -9.46
CA ASP A 33 13.47 15.83 -8.97
C ASP A 33 14.16 14.47 -8.81
N LEU A 34 13.40 13.44 -8.43
CA LEU A 34 13.93 12.12 -8.13
C LEU A 34 13.93 11.17 -9.33
N GLU A 35 12.87 11.19 -10.14
CA GLU A 35 12.68 10.27 -11.26
C GLU A 35 13.21 10.87 -12.57
N GLU A 36 12.85 12.11 -12.91
CA GLU A 36 13.22 12.74 -14.18
C GLU A 36 14.61 13.38 -14.13
N GLU A 37 14.93 14.11 -13.06
CA GLU A 37 16.28 14.66 -12.83
C GLU A 37 17.26 13.65 -12.21
N GLY A 38 16.82 12.40 -12.00
CA GLY A 38 17.65 11.31 -11.47
C GLY A 38 18.21 11.59 -10.06
N GLY A 39 17.49 12.36 -9.24
CA GLY A 39 17.89 12.71 -7.88
C GLY A 39 19.15 13.57 -7.82
N ARG A 40 19.47 14.31 -8.89
CA ARG A 40 20.72 15.07 -9.04
C ARG A 40 20.98 16.00 -7.85
N VAL A 41 19.96 16.67 -7.33
CA VAL A 41 20.08 17.57 -6.16
C VAL A 41 20.55 16.82 -4.91
N LEU A 42 19.97 15.66 -4.63
CA LEU A 42 20.30 14.81 -3.49
C LEU A 42 21.70 14.21 -3.64
N LEU A 43 22.03 13.70 -4.82
CA LEU A 43 23.31 13.05 -5.09
C LEU A 43 24.48 14.04 -5.02
N LYS A 44 24.34 15.24 -5.58
CA LYS A 44 25.34 16.31 -5.46
C LYS A 44 25.58 16.72 -4.01
N ALA A 45 24.52 16.74 -3.18
CA ALA A 45 24.66 17.00 -1.75
C ALA A 45 25.41 15.86 -1.03
N ALA A 46 25.17 14.61 -1.44
CA ALA A 46 25.82 13.43 -0.88
C ALA A 46 27.30 13.27 -1.29
N GLU A 47 27.69 13.80 -2.45
CA GLU A 47 29.10 13.88 -2.88
C GLU A 47 29.91 14.87 -2.02
N LYS A 48 29.27 15.95 -1.55
CA LYS A 48 29.90 16.99 -0.74
C LYS A 48 29.90 16.69 0.76
N GLY A 49 29.12 15.71 1.22
CA GLY A 49 29.00 15.40 2.64
C GLY A 49 27.88 14.41 2.97
N LYS A 50 27.40 14.43 4.21
CA LYS A 50 26.34 13.53 4.67
C LYS A 50 24.96 14.06 4.27
N ALA A 51 24.32 13.39 3.31
CA ALA A 51 22.91 13.60 2.99
C ALA A 51 22.02 12.56 3.68
N VAL A 52 20.83 12.99 4.08
CA VAL A 52 19.75 12.11 4.60
C VAL A 52 18.56 12.31 3.71
N PHE A 53 17.96 11.22 3.24
CA PHE A 53 16.75 11.22 2.44
C PHE A 53 15.67 10.43 3.18
N LEU A 54 14.58 11.13 3.50
CA LEU A 54 13.47 10.64 4.29
C LEU A 54 12.31 10.29 3.36
N ILE A 55 11.69 9.14 3.61
CA ILE A 55 10.60 8.57 2.83
C ILE A 55 9.53 8.11 3.84
N PRO A 56 8.24 8.40 3.61
CA PRO A 56 7.15 7.82 4.38
C PRO A 56 7.19 6.28 4.36
N GLY A 57 7.18 5.65 5.54
CA GLY A 57 7.22 4.20 5.64
C GLY A 57 8.63 3.62 5.54
N ASP A 58 8.84 2.64 4.65
CA ASP A 58 10.16 2.05 4.40
C ASP A 58 10.68 2.43 3.00
N PRO A 59 11.93 2.93 2.88
CA PRO A 59 12.49 3.47 1.64
C PRO A 59 12.34 2.61 0.39
N PHE A 60 12.34 1.28 0.51
CA PHE A 60 12.38 0.37 -0.66
C PHE A 60 11.15 -0.51 -0.78
N ILE A 61 10.09 -0.20 -0.05
CA ILE A 61 8.84 -0.95 -0.11
C ILE A 61 7.82 -0.17 -0.91
N ALA A 62 7.37 -0.74 -2.04
CA ALA A 62 6.44 -0.14 -2.98
C ALA A 62 6.93 1.21 -3.57
N THR A 63 8.24 1.36 -3.75
CA THR A 63 8.84 2.54 -4.41
C THR A 63 9.95 2.14 -5.38
N THR A 64 10.37 3.09 -6.21
CA THR A 64 11.50 2.94 -7.17
C THR A 64 12.80 3.56 -6.64
N HIS A 65 12.85 4.01 -5.38
CA HIS A 65 13.99 4.72 -4.79
C HIS A 65 15.30 3.92 -4.74
N VAL A 66 15.25 2.60 -4.98
CA VAL A 66 16.46 1.79 -5.21
C VAL A 66 17.33 2.35 -6.34
N ALA A 67 16.73 3.02 -7.34
CA ALA A 67 17.45 3.69 -8.42
C ALA A 67 18.44 4.74 -7.89
N LEU A 68 18.04 5.55 -6.91
CA LEU A 68 18.91 6.54 -6.27
C LEU A 68 20.08 5.89 -5.53
N ARG A 69 19.84 4.74 -4.88
CA ARG A 69 20.90 4.00 -4.18
C ARG A 69 21.92 3.41 -5.17
N ILE A 70 21.45 2.88 -6.30
CA ILE A 70 22.30 2.37 -7.38
C ILE A 70 23.15 3.53 -7.94
N GLU A 71 22.52 4.66 -8.23
CA GLU A 71 23.22 5.82 -8.79
C GLU A 71 24.25 6.42 -7.82
N ALA A 72 23.91 6.54 -6.53
CA ALA A 72 24.85 6.95 -5.50
C ALA A 72 26.11 6.05 -5.49
N ARG A 73 25.91 4.73 -5.59
CA ARG A 73 27.03 3.77 -5.61
C ARG A 73 27.89 3.90 -6.87
N LYS A 74 27.29 4.12 -8.04
CA LYS A 74 28.02 4.40 -9.29
C LYS A 74 28.92 5.63 -9.19
N ARG A 75 28.53 6.62 -8.38
CA ARG A 75 29.30 7.85 -8.11
C ARG A 75 30.28 7.74 -6.95
N GLY A 76 30.50 6.54 -6.41
CA GLY A 76 31.39 6.32 -5.27
C GLY A 76 30.83 6.78 -3.92
N VAL A 77 29.56 7.18 -3.85
CA VAL A 77 28.91 7.59 -2.60
C VAL A 77 28.47 6.35 -1.82
N LYS A 78 28.94 6.24 -0.57
CA LYS A 78 28.52 5.16 0.35
C LYS A 78 27.10 5.43 0.85
N THR A 79 26.26 4.40 0.83
CA THR A 79 24.86 4.46 1.27
C THR A 79 24.60 3.55 2.47
N ARG A 80 23.73 3.99 3.39
CA ARG A 80 23.23 3.23 4.54
C ARG A 80 21.71 3.35 4.57
N ILE A 81 21.03 2.26 4.97
CA ILE A 81 19.57 2.19 5.06
C ILE A 81 19.17 2.29 6.53
N VAL A 82 18.12 3.06 6.80
CA VAL A 82 17.39 3.02 8.07
C VAL A 82 15.98 2.57 7.69
N HIS A 83 15.61 1.37 8.14
CA HIS A 83 14.28 0.82 7.89
C HIS A 83 13.22 1.54 8.71
N GLY A 84 12.01 1.57 8.18
CA GLY A 84 10.84 2.14 8.83
C GLY A 84 9.69 1.14 8.88
N ALA A 85 8.64 1.47 9.62
CA ALA A 85 7.41 0.69 9.60
C ALA A 85 6.77 0.80 8.21
N SER A 86 6.56 -0.33 7.52
CA SER A 86 5.95 -0.35 6.21
C SER A 86 4.45 -0.66 6.30
N VAL A 87 3.67 -0.10 5.36
CA VAL A 87 2.27 -0.46 5.15
C VAL A 87 2.09 -1.96 4.93
N MET A 88 3.07 -2.63 4.29
CA MET A 88 3.05 -4.07 4.05
C MET A 88 2.98 -4.84 5.37
N SER A 89 3.93 -4.60 6.27
CA SER A 89 3.95 -5.24 7.59
C SER A 89 2.77 -4.83 8.46
N ALA A 90 2.38 -3.55 8.39
CA ALA A 90 1.29 -3.01 9.22
C ALA A 90 -0.06 -3.64 8.85
N ILE A 91 -0.39 -3.72 7.55
CA ILE A 91 -1.64 -4.32 7.08
C ILE A 91 -1.67 -5.81 7.37
N ILE A 92 -0.57 -6.53 7.10
CA ILE A 92 -0.49 -7.97 7.35
C ILE A 92 -0.76 -8.24 8.84
N GLY A 93 -0.03 -7.56 9.72
CA GLY A 93 -0.20 -7.72 11.17
C GLY A 93 -1.59 -7.30 11.67
N LEU A 94 -2.13 -6.18 11.16
CA LEU A 94 -3.44 -5.68 11.55
C LEU A 94 -4.58 -6.62 11.12
N SER A 95 -4.46 -7.23 9.94
CA SER A 95 -5.51 -8.09 9.38
C SER A 95 -5.70 -9.44 10.09
N GLY A 96 -4.70 -9.87 10.87
CA GLY A 96 -4.66 -11.21 11.46
C GLY A 96 -4.43 -12.34 10.45
N LEU A 97 -4.21 -12.01 9.17
CA LEU A 97 -3.83 -12.98 8.14
C LEU A 97 -2.35 -13.33 8.28
N HIS A 98 -2.02 -14.59 8.03
CA HIS A 98 -0.66 -15.10 8.15
C HIS A 98 0.24 -14.51 7.06
N ASN A 99 1.34 -13.90 7.47
CA ASN A 99 2.28 -13.22 6.59
C ASN A 99 2.82 -14.12 5.46
N TYR A 100 3.09 -15.40 5.75
CA TYR A 100 3.62 -16.35 4.78
C TYR A 100 2.59 -16.84 3.75
N LYS A 101 1.31 -16.48 3.92
CA LYS A 101 0.24 -16.78 2.95
C LYS A 101 -0.06 -15.62 2.01
N PHE A 102 0.67 -14.51 2.10
CA PHE A 102 0.58 -13.44 1.11
C PHE A 102 1.41 -13.77 -0.13
N GLY A 103 0.76 -13.68 -1.30
CA GLY A 103 1.39 -13.86 -2.60
C GLY A 103 1.92 -12.55 -3.18
N LYS A 104 1.91 -12.47 -4.52
CA LYS A 104 2.36 -11.26 -5.22
C LYS A 104 1.44 -10.08 -4.86
N THR A 105 2.05 -8.98 -4.39
CA THR A 105 1.35 -7.71 -4.14
C THR A 105 1.18 -6.94 -5.45
N VAL A 106 0.12 -6.15 -5.57
CA VAL A 106 -0.16 -5.35 -6.75
C VAL A 106 -0.73 -3.98 -6.38
N THR A 107 -0.60 -2.99 -7.27
CA THR A 107 -1.25 -1.67 -7.13
C THR A 107 -2.40 -1.57 -8.11
N ILE A 108 -3.58 -1.16 -7.63
CA ILE A 108 -4.74 -0.88 -8.47
C ILE A 108 -4.65 0.59 -8.92
N PRO A 109 -4.44 0.86 -10.22
CA PRO A 109 -4.29 2.22 -10.74
C PRO A 109 -5.64 2.94 -10.81
N PHE A 110 -5.59 4.27 -10.91
CA PHE A 110 -6.76 5.04 -11.34
C PHE A 110 -7.28 4.58 -12.72
N PRO A 111 -8.59 4.78 -13.03
CA PRO A 111 -9.18 4.38 -14.30
C PRO A 111 -8.47 4.97 -15.53
N GLU A 112 -7.88 6.15 -15.42
CA GLU A 112 -7.14 6.79 -16.53
C GLU A 112 -5.88 6.00 -16.94
N ASN A 113 -5.33 5.20 -16.01
CA ASN A 113 -4.18 4.33 -16.19
C ASN A 113 -4.61 2.84 -16.18
N PHE A 114 -5.79 2.55 -16.74
CA PHE A 114 -6.43 1.23 -16.69
C PHE A 114 -5.44 0.08 -16.98
N SER A 115 -5.46 -0.93 -16.11
CA SER A 115 -4.64 -2.12 -16.24
C SER A 115 -5.39 -3.32 -15.68
N GLU A 116 -5.37 -4.44 -16.41
CA GLU A 116 -5.88 -5.72 -15.91
C GLU A 116 -4.86 -6.47 -15.05
N THR A 117 -3.63 -5.94 -14.90
CA THR A 117 -2.59 -6.57 -14.07
C THR A 117 -3.05 -6.87 -12.64
N PRO A 118 -3.78 -5.97 -11.94
CA PRO A 118 -4.31 -6.28 -10.61
C PRO A 118 -5.23 -7.50 -10.59
N TYR A 119 -6.18 -7.56 -11.52
CA TYR A 119 -7.10 -8.71 -11.64
C TYR A 119 -6.34 -10.02 -11.89
N ASN A 120 -5.35 -9.99 -12.80
CA ASN A 120 -4.52 -11.15 -13.10
C ASN A 120 -3.71 -11.63 -11.88
N VAL A 121 -3.15 -10.71 -11.09
CA VAL A 121 -2.40 -11.06 -9.89
C VAL A 121 -3.32 -11.67 -8.82
N ILE A 122 -4.51 -11.09 -8.61
CA ILE A 122 -5.52 -11.63 -7.69
C ILE A 122 -5.91 -13.06 -8.11
N ALA A 123 -6.16 -13.29 -9.41
CA ALA A 123 -6.47 -14.61 -9.96
C ALA A 123 -5.35 -15.63 -9.71
N GLN A 124 -4.09 -15.24 -9.96
CA GLN A 124 -2.93 -16.09 -9.77
C GLN A 124 -2.75 -16.50 -8.31
N ASN A 125 -2.80 -15.53 -7.39
CA ASN A 125 -2.68 -15.81 -5.96
C ASN A 125 -3.84 -16.66 -5.45
N LYS A 126 -5.09 -16.36 -5.85
CA LYS A 126 -6.28 -17.14 -5.49
C LYS A 126 -6.15 -18.60 -5.93
N LYS A 127 -5.63 -18.87 -7.13
CA LYS A 127 -5.38 -20.24 -7.63
C LYS A 127 -4.39 -21.02 -6.74
N LEU A 128 -3.46 -20.31 -6.08
CA LEU A 128 -2.47 -20.89 -5.17
C LEU A 128 -2.92 -20.87 -3.70
N GLY A 129 -4.14 -20.41 -3.40
CA GLY A 129 -4.62 -20.25 -2.03
C GLY A 129 -3.94 -19.11 -1.25
N LEU A 130 -3.27 -18.18 -1.94
CA LEU A 130 -2.54 -17.06 -1.33
C LEU A 130 -3.43 -15.80 -1.23
N HIS A 131 -3.25 -15.03 -0.15
CA HIS A 131 -3.82 -13.71 -0.02
C HIS A 131 -3.14 -12.72 -0.97
N THR A 132 -3.91 -11.77 -1.50
CA THR A 132 -3.38 -10.69 -2.34
C THR A 132 -3.54 -9.38 -1.60
N LEU A 133 -2.42 -8.71 -1.31
CA LEU A 133 -2.45 -7.31 -0.90
C LEU A 133 -2.49 -6.43 -2.15
N CYS A 134 -3.51 -5.59 -2.22
CA CYS A 134 -3.71 -4.58 -3.26
C CYS A 134 -3.50 -3.20 -2.64
N LEU A 135 -2.40 -2.55 -3.02
CA LEU A 135 -2.20 -1.13 -2.76
C LEU A 135 -3.09 -0.32 -3.71
N LEU A 136 -3.55 0.85 -3.28
CA LEU A 136 -4.39 1.72 -4.10
C LEU A 136 -3.60 2.94 -4.54
N ASP A 137 -3.80 3.33 -5.79
CA ASP A 137 -3.06 4.42 -6.41
C ASP A 137 -3.32 5.76 -5.73
N ILE A 138 -2.29 6.60 -5.69
CA ILE A 138 -2.31 7.90 -5.04
C ILE A 138 -1.70 8.96 -5.95
N LYS A 139 -2.36 10.10 -6.03
CA LYS A 139 -1.90 11.31 -6.71
C LYS A 139 -1.88 12.43 -5.69
N THR A 140 -0.81 12.49 -4.90
CA THR A 140 -0.64 13.44 -3.79
C THR A 140 -0.70 14.89 -4.25
N ASP A 141 -0.14 15.18 -5.42
CA ASP A 141 -0.11 16.53 -6.00
C ASP A 141 -1.52 17.03 -6.36
N GLU A 142 -2.41 16.11 -6.76
CA GLU A 142 -3.82 16.38 -7.05
C GLU A 142 -4.74 16.18 -5.83
N LYS A 143 -4.19 15.73 -4.68
CA LYS A 143 -4.95 15.26 -3.50
C LYS A 143 -6.03 14.22 -3.84
N ARG A 144 -5.75 13.37 -4.84
CA ARG A 144 -6.64 12.28 -5.26
C ARG A 144 -6.11 10.95 -4.78
N PHE A 145 -6.98 10.14 -4.19
CA PHE A 145 -6.64 8.85 -3.61
C PHE A 145 -7.71 7.85 -4.03
N LEU A 146 -7.30 6.75 -4.65
CA LEU A 146 -8.26 5.74 -5.09
C LEU A 146 -8.88 5.06 -3.86
N SER A 147 -10.21 5.07 -3.78
CA SER A 147 -10.94 4.42 -2.69
C SER A 147 -11.09 2.92 -2.92
N ILE A 148 -11.34 2.16 -1.84
CA ILE A 148 -11.67 0.73 -1.91
C ILE A 148 -12.92 0.50 -2.77
N SER A 149 -13.93 1.36 -2.64
CA SER A 149 -15.16 1.24 -3.43
C SER A 149 -14.89 1.41 -4.92
N GLU A 150 -14.12 2.42 -5.33
CA GLU A 150 -13.71 2.61 -6.73
C GLU A 150 -12.86 1.44 -7.24
N ALA A 151 -11.90 0.97 -6.44
CA ALA A 151 -11.06 -0.17 -6.79
C ALA A 151 -11.87 -1.45 -7.01
N LEU A 152 -12.87 -1.70 -6.16
CA LEU A 152 -13.77 -2.85 -6.31
C LEU A 152 -14.65 -2.73 -7.55
N MET A 153 -15.16 -1.53 -7.86
CA MET A 153 -15.94 -1.30 -9.08
C MET A 153 -15.11 -1.59 -10.33
N LEU A 154 -13.87 -1.11 -10.41
CA LEU A 154 -12.96 -1.38 -11.52
C LEU A 154 -12.69 -2.88 -11.70
N LEU A 155 -12.47 -3.60 -10.60
CA LEU A 155 -12.25 -5.04 -10.65
C LEU A 155 -13.51 -5.82 -11.06
N LEU A 156 -14.68 -5.38 -10.61
CA LEU A 156 -15.96 -5.97 -11.02
C LEU A 156 -16.27 -5.73 -12.50
N GLU A 157 -15.90 -4.57 -13.05
CA GLU A 157 -16.02 -4.30 -14.50
C GLU A 157 -15.17 -5.27 -15.33
N ILE A 158 -13.95 -5.59 -14.87
CA ILE A 158 -13.10 -6.60 -15.51
C ILE A 158 -13.75 -7.99 -15.39
N GLU A 159 -14.25 -8.35 -14.21
CA GLU A 159 -14.98 -9.61 -14.00
C GLU A 159 -16.18 -9.74 -14.94
N GLN A 160 -16.99 -8.69 -15.13
CA GLN A 160 -18.16 -8.74 -16.00
C GLN A 160 -17.81 -9.07 -17.46
N LYS A 161 -16.64 -8.61 -17.92
CA LYS A 161 -16.13 -8.88 -19.27
C LYS A 161 -15.55 -10.29 -19.38
N ARG A 162 -14.77 -10.72 -18.37
CA ARG A 162 -14.01 -11.98 -18.42
C ARG A 162 -14.80 -13.21 -17.94
N LYS A 163 -15.68 -13.03 -16.95
CA LYS A 163 -16.53 -14.07 -16.35
C LYS A 163 -15.74 -15.27 -15.84
N GLU A 164 -14.58 -15.03 -15.24
CA GLU A 164 -13.67 -16.08 -14.75
C GLU A 164 -13.93 -16.48 -13.28
N GLY A 165 -14.85 -15.80 -12.58
CA GLY A 165 -15.19 -16.09 -11.19
C GLY A 165 -14.10 -15.71 -10.19
N VAL A 166 -13.22 -14.77 -10.55
CA VAL A 166 -12.11 -14.35 -9.68
C VAL A 166 -12.66 -13.42 -8.60
N ILE A 167 -13.39 -12.38 -8.99
CA ILE A 167 -13.90 -11.33 -8.09
C ILE A 167 -15.39 -11.15 -8.36
N THR A 168 -16.21 -11.90 -7.64
CA THR A 168 -17.68 -11.83 -7.74
C THR A 168 -18.26 -11.08 -6.55
N GLN A 169 -19.57 -10.84 -6.59
CA GLN A 169 -20.33 -10.24 -5.48
C GLN A 169 -20.21 -11.05 -4.17
N ASP A 170 -19.94 -12.35 -4.25
CA ASP A 170 -19.75 -13.26 -3.11
C ASP A 170 -18.28 -13.57 -2.81
N THR A 171 -17.33 -12.90 -3.46
CA THR A 171 -15.92 -12.92 -3.05
C THR A 171 -15.77 -12.16 -1.73
N ILE A 172 -14.94 -12.66 -0.81
CA ILE A 172 -14.55 -11.93 0.41
C ILE A 172 -13.46 -10.93 0.08
N ALA A 173 -13.57 -9.72 0.62
CA ALA A 173 -12.51 -8.74 0.60
C ALA A 173 -12.32 -8.15 2.00
N VAL A 174 -11.12 -7.63 2.27
CA VAL A 174 -10.77 -6.94 3.51
C VAL A 174 -10.25 -5.55 3.15
N GLY A 175 -10.97 -4.53 3.57
CA GLY A 175 -10.56 -3.15 3.42
C GLY A 175 -9.81 -2.67 4.67
N VAL A 176 -8.74 -1.91 4.46
CA VAL A 176 -7.91 -1.35 5.53
C VAL A 176 -7.69 0.14 5.25
N THR A 177 -7.86 0.98 6.26
CA THR A 177 -7.49 2.41 6.16
C THR A 177 -6.65 2.89 7.33
N ARG A 178 -5.78 3.86 7.02
CA ARG A 178 -4.92 4.56 7.99
C ARG A 178 -4.15 3.58 8.89
N ALA A 179 -3.62 2.51 8.29
CA ALA A 179 -2.81 1.52 8.98
C ALA A 179 -1.64 2.20 9.72
N GLY A 180 -1.46 1.87 11.00
CA GLY A 180 -0.48 2.51 11.88
C GLY A 180 -0.97 3.76 12.62
N SER A 181 -2.19 4.23 12.34
CA SER A 181 -2.83 5.26 13.17
C SER A 181 -3.34 4.69 14.51
N LYS A 182 -3.79 5.57 15.43
CA LYS A 182 -4.41 5.14 16.70
C LYS A 182 -5.76 4.45 16.52
N ALA A 183 -6.42 4.67 15.39
CA ALA A 183 -7.74 4.15 15.07
C ALA A 183 -7.80 3.76 13.58
N PRO A 184 -7.07 2.72 13.16
CA PRO A 184 -7.17 2.21 11.80
C PRO A 184 -8.55 1.56 11.61
N THR A 185 -9.10 1.65 10.41
CA THR A 185 -10.31 0.89 10.07
C THR A 185 -9.90 -0.42 9.42
N LEU A 186 -10.43 -1.54 9.92
CA LEU A 186 -10.30 -2.86 9.35
C LEU A 186 -11.71 -3.43 9.19
N LYS A 187 -12.12 -3.72 7.96
CA LYS A 187 -13.45 -4.28 7.67
C LYS A 187 -13.33 -5.39 6.65
N ALA A 188 -13.88 -6.55 6.96
CA ALA A 188 -14.00 -7.68 6.05
C ALA A 188 -15.48 -7.94 5.76
N ASP A 189 -15.81 -8.17 4.49
CA ASP A 189 -17.14 -8.59 4.08
C ASP A 189 -17.13 -9.14 2.65
N PHE A 190 -18.29 -9.58 2.18
CA PHE A 190 -18.51 -9.87 0.78
C PHE A 190 -18.41 -8.59 -0.06
N VAL A 191 -17.90 -8.70 -1.29
CA VAL A 191 -17.72 -7.57 -2.21
C VAL A 191 -19.00 -6.73 -2.35
N LYS A 192 -20.17 -7.36 -2.41
CA LYS A 192 -21.47 -6.68 -2.52
C LYS A 192 -21.84 -5.77 -1.34
N ASP A 193 -21.25 -6.01 -0.18
CA ASP A 193 -21.55 -5.32 1.07
C ASP A 193 -20.42 -4.36 1.42
N ILE A 194 -19.16 -4.80 1.30
CA ILE A 194 -17.99 -3.98 1.61
C ILE A 194 -17.82 -2.78 0.66
N VAL A 195 -18.28 -2.87 -0.60
CA VAL A 195 -18.23 -1.75 -1.56
C VAL A 195 -19.05 -0.54 -1.10
N LYS A 196 -20.05 -0.76 -0.23
CA LYS A 196 -20.94 0.28 0.31
C LYS A 196 -20.45 0.84 1.65
N PHE A 197 -19.41 0.26 2.23
CA PHE A 197 -18.90 0.66 3.54
C PHE A 197 -18.07 1.94 3.43
N ASP A 198 -18.31 2.88 4.34
CA ASP A 198 -17.50 4.10 4.44
C ASP A 198 -16.21 3.83 5.22
N PHE A 199 -15.11 3.76 4.47
CA PHE A 199 -13.76 3.54 4.99
C PHE A 199 -13.10 4.81 5.55
N GLY A 200 -13.72 5.97 5.35
CA GLY A 200 -13.22 7.29 5.73
C GLY A 200 -11.96 7.68 4.96
N ASP A 201 -11.15 8.53 5.59
CA ASP A 201 -10.02 9.16 4.94
C ASP A 201 -8.90 8.18 4.52
N PRO A 202 -8.17 8.50 3.43
CA PRO A 202 -7.01 7.75 2.96
C PRO A 202 -5.83 7.77 3.94
N PRO A 203 -4.78 6.96 3.73
CA PRO A 203 -4.65 5.97 2.65
C PRO A 203 -5.49 4.72 2.91
N GLN A 204 -5.95 4.10 1.83
CA GLN A 204 -6.75 2.88 1.84
C GLN A 204 -6.00 1.74 1.12
N SER A 205 -6.29 0.50 1.49
CA SER A 205 -5.73 -0.71 0.88
C SER A 205 -6.74 -1.83 0.95
N LEU A 206 -6.62 -2.78 0.03
CA LEU A 206 -7.56 -3.87 -0.15
C LEU A 206 -6.83 -5.20 -0.09
N ILE A 207 -7.41 -6.20 0.55
CA ILE A 207 -6.90 -7.57 0.56
C ILE A 207 -7.97 -8.49 -0.01
N PHE A 208 -7.56 -9.38 -0.90
CA PHE A 208 -8.35 -10.55 -1.29
C PHE A 208 -7.77 -11.78 -0.63
N PRO A 209 -8.42 -12.36 0.39
CA PRO A 209 -7.93 -13.58 1.02
C PRO A 209 -7.95 -14.76 0.03
N GLY A 210 -6.89 -15.58 0.05
CA GLY A 210 -6.91 -16.93 -0.52
C GLY A 210 -7.60 -17.93 0.41
N ASP A 211 -7.06 -19.15 0.51
CA ASP A 211 -7.57 -20.14 1.46
C ASP A 211 -7.35 -19.62 2.88
N LEU A 212 -8.34 -19.75 3.77
CA LEU A 212 -8.23 -19.29 5.15
C LEU A 212 -7.91 -20.46 6.06
N HIS A 213 -6.96 -20.25 6.98
CA HIS A 213 -6.80 -21.07 8.16
C HIS A 213 -7.90 -20.73 9.18
N PHE A 214 -8.33 -21.68 10.01
CA PHE A 214 -9.38 -21.42 11.01
C PHE A 214 -9.11 -20.18 11.90
N MET A 215 -7.85 -19.96 12.32
CA MET A 215 -7.48 -18.76 13.10
C MET A 215 -7.57 -17.46 12.29
N GLU A 216 -7.30 -17.50 10.98
CA GLU A 216 -7.43 -16.32 10.12
C GLU A 216 -8.91 -15.96 9.94
N ALA A 217 -9.77 -16.97 9.77
CA ALA A 217 -11.21 -16.76 9.72
C ALA A 217 -11.74 -16.19 11.05
N GLU A 218 -11.30 -16.72 12.19
CA GLU A 218 -11.65 -16.19 13.51
C GLU A 218 -11.17 -14.74 13.69
N ALA A 219 -9.95 -14.42 13.23
CA ALA A 219 -9.42 -13.07 13.27
C ALA A 219 -10.24 -12.10 12.41
N LEU A 220 -10.61 -12.48 11.19
CA LEU A 220 -11.43 -11.63 10.33
C LEU A 220 -12.84 -11.40 10.90
N VAL A 221 -13.45 -12.41 11.53
CA VAL A 221 -14.75 -12.23 12.18
C VAL A 221 -14.62 -11.32 13.40
N THR A 222 -13.65 -11.59 14.27
CA THR A 222 -13.52 -10.89 15.57
C THR A 222 -12.98 -9.48 15.42
N LEU A 223 -11.99 -9.27 14.54
CA LEU A 223 -11.25 -8.02 14.42
C LEU A 223 -11.73 -7.15 13.25
N ALA A 224 -12.26 -7.77 12.20
CA ALA A 224 -12.67 -7.08 10.98
C ALA A 224 -14.19 -7.13 10.74
N GLY A 225 -14.97 -7.71 11.66
CA GLY A 225 -16.43 -7.79 11.55
C GLY A 225 -16.90 -8.58 10.33
N ALA A 226 -16.14 -9.61 9.91
CA ALA A 226 -16.55 -10.50 8.84
C ALA A 226 -17.81 -11.30 9.24
N PRO A 227 -18.66 -11.71 8.28
CA PRO A 227 -19.82 -12.54 8.57
C PRO A 227 -19.43 -13.88 9.20
N GLU A 228 -20.14 -14.32 10.24
CA GLU A 228 -19.88 -15.57 10.99
C GLU A 228 -19.78 -16.82 10.11
N ARG A 229 -20.47 -16.83 8.97
CA ARG A 229 -20.39 -17.93 7.99
C ARG A 229 -18.97 -18.14 7.45
N LEU A 230 -18.09 -17.14 7.53
CA LEU A 230 -16.68 -17.23 7.14
C LEU A 230 -15.90 -18.24 8.00
N LYS A 231 -16.28 -18.46 9.27
CA LYS A 231 -15.63 -19.47 10.12
C LYS A 231 -15.72 -20.88 9.54
N ARG A 232 -16.80 -21.17 8.80
CA ARG A 232 -17.01 -22.47 8.13
C ARG A 232 -16.12 -22.67 6.90
N LEU A 233 -15.51 -21.59 6.39
CA LEU A 233 -14.59 -21.62 5.25
C LEU A 233 -13.13 -21.76 5.69
N GLY A 234 -12.84 -21.60 6.99
CA GLY A 234 -11.54 -21.89 7.56
C GLY A 234 -11.26 -23.40 7.51
N LYS A 235 -10.13 -23.78 6.90
CA LYS A 235 -9.59 -25.14 6.93
C LYS A 235 -8.59 -25.30 8.07
#